data_AF-A0A200QKD7-F1
#
_entry.id   AF-A0A200QKD7-F1
#
_cell.length_a   1.000
_cell.length_b   1.000
_cell.length_c   1.000
_cell.angle_alpha   90.00
_cell.angle_beta   90.00
_cell.angle_gamma   90.00
#
_symmetry.space_group_name_H-M   'P 1'
#
loop_
_entity.id
_entity.type
_entity.pdbx_description
1 polymer ?
#
loop_
_entity_poly.entity_id
_entity_poly.type
_entity_poly.pdbx_seq_one_letter_code
_entity_poly.pdbx_strand_id
1 'polypeptide(L)' 'MLKDITENPTKWEGRKILFIHTGGLLGLFDKAEQMVQTMGNWRKMDIAESVPRKDGIGKMF' A
#
# COMPACT_ATOMS: atom_id res chain seq x y z
N MET A 1 -3.86 -13.47 13.93
CA MET A 1 -3.84 -14.34 12.74
C MET A 1 -2.42 -14.55 12.23
N LEU A 2 -1.73 -13.54 11.68
CA LEU A 2 -0.38 -13.69 11.11
C LEU A 2 0.62 -14.36 12.07
N LYS A 3 0.63 -13.94 13.34
CA LYS A 3 1.44 -14.58 14.38
C LYS A 3 1.15 -16.09 14.54
N ASP A 4 -0.12 -16.49 14.56
CA ASP A 4 -0.53 -17.91 14.66
C ASP A 4 -0.17 -18.71 13.41
N ILE A 5 -0.17 -18.08 12.23
CA ILE A 5 0.29 -18.69 10.99
C ILE A 5 1.79 -18.95 11.06
N THR A 6 2.57 -18.00 11.58
CA THR A 6 4.02 -18.14 11.75
C THR A 6 4.38 -19.21 12.79
N GLU A 7 3.65 -19.24 13.91
CA GLU A 7 3.93 -20.17 15.02
C GLU A 7 3.42 -21.59 14.75
N ASN A 8 2.37 -21.77 13.93
CA ASN A 8 1.75 -23.07 13.67
C ASN A 8 1.52 -23.35 12.17
N PRO A 9 2.57 -23.38 11.32
CA PRO A 9 2.41 -23.44 9.85
C PRO A 9 1.63 -24.66 9.37
N THR A 10 1.86 -25.84 9.96
CA THR A 10 1.19 -27.11 9.61
C THR A 10 -0.32 -27.08 9.84
N LYS A 11 -0.81 -26.30 10.80
CA LYS A 11 -2.25 -26.11 11.04
C LYS A 11 -2.90 -25.41 9.86
N TRP A 12 -2.17 -24.57 9.14
CA TRP A 12 -2.68 -23.72 8.06
C TRP A 12 -2.41 -24.28 6.66
N GLU A 13 -1.57 -25.31 6.54
CA GLU A 13 -1.38 -26.05 5.28
C GLU A 13 -2.71 -26.58 4.73
N GLY A 14 -2.90 -26.43 3.42
CA GLY A 14 -4.12 -26.85 2.72
C GLY A 14 -5.37 -26.00 3.00
N ARG A 15 -5.32 -25.01 3.90
CA ARG A 15 -6.46 -24.12 4.18
C ARG A 15 -6.49 -22.94 3.21
N LYS A 16 -7.70 -22.53 2.83
CA LYS A 16 -7.92 -21.32 2.02
C LYS A 16 -8.09 -20.11 2.95
N ILE A 17 -7.38 -19.02 2.65
CA ILE A 17 -7.47 -17.76 3.40
C ILE A 17 -8.08 -16.71 2.48
N LEU A 18 -9.18 -16.09 2.92
CA LEU A 18 -9.74 -14.91 2.26
C LEU A 18 -9.11 -13.66 2.86
N PHE A 19 -8.37 -12.92 2.04
CA PHE A 19 -7.90 -11.60 2.39
C PHE A 19 -8.88 -10.54 1.87
N ILE A 20 -9.42 -9.73 2.78
CA ILE A 20 -10.31 -8.62 2.44
C ILE A 20 -9.49 -7.33 2.49
N HIS A 21 -9.27 -6.73 1.32
CA HIS A 21 -8.65 -5.41 1.25
C HIS A 21 -9.68 -4.34 1.65
N THR A 22 -9.53 -3.78 2.84
CA THR A 22 -10.41 -2.73 3.38
C THR A 22 -9.98 -1.31 2.98
N GLY A 23 -9.08 -1.17 2.01
CA GLY A 23 -8.50 0.11 1.61
C GLY A 23 -7.21 0.44 2.36
N GLY A 24 -7.00 1.74 2.66
CA GLY A 24 -5.81 2.24 3.36
C GLY A 24 -4.73 2.85 2.47
N LEU A 25 -4.99 3.02 1.17
CA LEU A 25 -4.04 3.63 0.24
C LEU A 25 -3.64 5.06 0.66
N LEU A 26 -4.59 5.86 1.15
CA LEU A 26 -4.31 7.22 1.64
C LEU A 26 -3.39 7.21 2.87
N GLY A 27 -3.64 6.30 3.82
CA GLY A 27 -2.75 6.11 4.97
C GLY A 27 -1.35 5.64 4.56
N LEU A 28 -1.23 4.89 3.46
CA LEU A 28 0.07 4.53 2.89
C LEU A 28 0.80 5.74 2.30
N PHE A 29 0.07 6.64 1.64
CA PHE A 29 0.62 7.88 1.09
C PHE A 29 1.13 8.82 2.19
N ASP A 30 0.36 8.99 3.27
CA ASP A 30 0.77 9.79 4.43
C ASP A 30 2.03 9.24 5.11
N LYS A 31 2.26 7.94 5.02
CA LYS A 31 3.42 7.25 5.60
C LYS A 31 4.51 6.96 4.58
N ALA A 32 4.38 7.45 3.34
CA ALA A 32 5.32 7.15 2.27
C ALA A 32 6.76 7.49 2.68
N GLU A 33 7.00 8.69 3.23
CA GLU A 33 8.33 9.13 3.69
C GLU A 33 8.95 8.22 4.75
N GLN A 34 8.14 7.70 5.68
CA GLN A 34 8.60 6.78 6.72
C GLN A 34 8.95 5.40 6.14
N MET A 35 8.28 5.00 5.07
CA MET A 35 8.55 3.74 4.37
C MET A 35 9.71 3.83 3.36
N VAL A 36 10.09 5.03 2.90
CA VAL A 36 11.24 5.19 1.98
C VAL A 36 12.51 4.57 2.56
N GLN A 37 12.70 4.62 3.87
CA GLN A 37 13.89 4.07 4.52
C GLN A 37 14.00 2.54 4.39
N THR A 38 12.88 1.84 4.19
CA THR A 38 12.82 0.38 4.04
C THR A 38 12.57 -0.06 2.59
N MET A 39 12.09 0.85 1.74
CA MET A 39 11.85 0.61 0.33
C MET A 39 13.09 1.02 -0.47
N GLY A 40 13.85 0.04 -0.99
CA GLY A 40 15.12 0.23 -1.71
C GLY A 40 15.10 1.28 -2.85
N ASN A 41 15.06 0.86 -4.12
CA ASN A 41 15.10 1.79 -5.27
C ASN A 41 13.75 2.50 -5.49
N TRP A 42 13.27 3.24 -4.50
CA TRP A 42 12.06 4.03 -4.60
C TRP A 42 12.37 5.49 -4.94
N ARG A 43 11.53 6.10 -5.78
CA ARG A 43 11.49 7.55 -5.97
C ARG A 43 10.04 7.99 -6.04
N LYS A 44 9.72 9.12 -5.41
CA LYS A 44 8.43 9.78 -5.64
C LYS A 44 8.35 10.14 -7.12
N MET A 45 7.21 9.84 -7.75
CA MET A 45 7.00 10.24 -9.14
C MET A 45 6.94 11.76 -9.20
N ASP A 46 7.89 12.35 -9.91
CA ASP A 46 7.86 13.77 -10.23
C ASP A 46 6.96 13.95 -11.46
N ILE A 47 5.83 14.63 -11.27
CA ILE A 47 4.86 14.90 -12.33
C ILE A 47 5.03 16.37 -12.67
N ALA A 48 5.59 16.64 -13.85
CA ALA A 48 5.70 17.99 -14.37
C ALA A 48 4.31 18.65 -14.44
N GLU A 49 4.20 19.90 -13.97
CA GLU A 49 2.95 20.67 -13.98
C GLU A 49 2.35 20.83 -15.38
N SER A 50 3.16 20.63 -16.43
CA SER A 50 2.74 20.68 -17.83
C SER A 50 1.87 19.51 -18.29
N VAL A 51 1.67 18.47 -17.46
CA VAL A 51 0.76 17.36 -17.79
C VAL A 51 -0.68 17.83 -17.56
N PRO A 52 -1.51 17.96 -18.62
CA PRO A 52 -2.88 18.43 -18.47
C PRO A 52 -3.67 17.45 -17.61
N ARG A 53 -4.15 17.91 -16.45
CA ARG A 53 -5.06 17.11 -15.62
C ARG A 53 -6.41 17.10 -16.32
N LYS A 54 -6.95 15.91 -16.60
CA LYS A 54 -8.28 15.74 -17.18
C LYS A 54 -9.30 16.51 -16.33
N ASP A 55 -10.07 17.35 -17.00
CA ASP A 55 -10.93 18.37 -16.40
C ASP A 55 -11.79 17.87 -15.23
N GLY A 56 -11.69 18.55 -14.08
CA GLY A 56 -12.75 18.59 -13.07
C GLY A 56 -12.63 17.63 -11.89
N ILE A 57 -11.71 16.66 -11.86
CA ILE A 57 -11.58 15.73 -10.73
C ILE A 57 -10.16 15.83 -10.13
N GLY A 58 -9.94 16.80 -9.24
CA GLY A 58 -8.78 16.74 -8.36
C GLY A 58 -8.25 18.06 -7.81
N LYS A 59 -8.85 18.52 -6.70
CA LYS A 59 -8.13 18.86 -5.46
C LYS A 59 -9.15 18.99 -4.33
N MET A 60 -9.36 17.93 -3.56
CA MET A 60 -9.78 18.10 -2.17
C MET A 60 -8.70 17.42 -1.35
N PHE A 61 -7.99 18.26 -0.60
CA PHE A 61 -6.99 17.86 0.38
C PHE A 61 -7.61 16.94 1.43
#